data_AF-A0A8F2W044-F1
#
_entry.id   AF-A0A8F2W044-F1
#
_cell.length_a   1.000
_cell.length_b   1.000
_cell.length_c   1.000
_cell.angle_alpha   90.00
_cell.angle_beta   90.00
_cell.angle_gamma   90.00
#
_symmetry.space_group_name_H-M   'P 1'
#
loop_
_entity.id
_entity.type
_entity.pdbx_description
1 polymer ?
#
loop_
_entity_poly.entity_id
_entity_poly.type
_entity_poly.pdbx_seq_one_letter_code
_entity_poly.pdbx_strand_id
1 'polypeptide(L)'
;MPSILIINPNSSVSVSENLRRTVCAPPNSTLHFYTAPSSAPPEITGHETSALSEQAALPDILEKRLLDQHDAFLVACYSDHPLVASLAKHTQKPVLGIMQATLLYVYASARLHRSFVLTSTSGWLPLLDEAITRFSGTGFFPENKFYRSKALDVSVLDLADPSELAKITDKVSAYLCELQGVDCVLLGCAGMAGLDKKLAEKFPGVKFVDSVKAGVEFAVAMTRMPIDVSDTTPVNKQPKKQPSLLGRLLRNNNRSPSPESDQSSTPESLPPLADLQLSGYAPGTKHRVLDEELASNIRNLLPPRLQLYNEWELLYSLEQHGISLNSLYRNCRPETQRKKLRKKKENSHNDQTGYAEGVIKNMVAFGDPSRNKGSRPHGYVLVVQDEHKNKFGCYMSEHPHPSEHKRYYGNGECFLWKCEWYHAEESGKRRRERRFKAFPYTGLNDNLVYSNVDFIAVGSSHGQNGLYIDKSLYSGVSYPCETFGNEILCEHVPGEKYGSFKIINLEVWRVGELDDD
;
A
#
# COMPACT_ATOMS: atom_id res chain seq x y z
N MET A 1 -29.24 17.76 -19.08
CA MET A 1 -28.70 16.42 -19.40
C MET A 1 -27.20 16.50 -19.19
N PRO A 2 -26.57 15.61 -18.41
CA PRO A 2 -25.13 15.64 -18.22
C PRO A 2 -24.38 15.56 -19.54
N SER A 3 -23.46 16.50 -19.74
CA SER A 3 -22.53 16.58 -20.85
C SER A 3 -21.20 15.95 -20.46
N ILE A 4 -20.75 14.92 -21.18
CA ILE A 4 -19.52 14.18 -20.87
C ILE A 4 -18.49 14.47 -21.95
N LEU A 5 -17.29 14.91 -21.55
CA LEU A 5 -16.16 15.05 -22.45
C LEU A 5 -15.30 13.78 -22.44
N ILE A 6 -15.27 13.08 -23.56
CA ILE A 6 -14.37 11.95 -23.81
C ILE A 6 -13.07 12.50 -24.37
N ILE A 7 -12.01 12.37 -23.57
CA ILE A 7 -10.69 12.95 -23.83
C ILE A 7 -9.81 11.86 -24.42
N ASN A 8 -9.53 11.92 -25.72
CA ASN A 8 -8.39 11.20 -26.28
C ASN A 8 -7.11 12.00 -25.95
N PRO A 9 -6.22 11.47 -25.10
CA PRO A 9 -5.06 12.24 -24.65
C PRO A 9 -3.89 12.18 -25.64
N ASN A 10 -3.97 11.39 -26.72
CA ASN A 10 -3.00 11.43 -27.82
C ASN A 10 -3.47 12.36 -28.97
N SER A 11 -2.55 12.69 -29.88
CA SER A 11 -2.83 13.57 -31.02
C SER A 11 -3.46 12.87 -32.23
N SER A 12 -3.77 11.58 -32.12
CA SER A 12 -4.34 10.80 -33.22
C SER A 12 -5.82 11.09 -33.42
N VAL A 13 -6.14 11.82 -34.50
CA VAL A 13 -7.53 12.13 -34.90
C VAL A 13 -8.31 10.85 -35.23
N SER A 14 -7.65 9.83 -35.79
CA SER A 14 -8.33 8.57 -36.16
C SER A 14 -8.91 7.84 -34.96
N VAL A 15 -8.23 7.89 -33.79
CA VAL A 15 -8.73 7.34 -32.53
C VAL A 15 -10.00 8.07 -32.11
N SER A 16 -9.97 9.41 -32.09
CA SER A 16 -11.14 10.22 -31.72
C SER A 16 -12.33 9.99 -32.66
N GLU A 17 -12.10 9.87 -33.97
CA GLU A 17 -13.15 9.57 -34.94
C GLU A 17 -13.72 8.16 -34.78
N ASN A 18 -12.89 7.18 -34.42
CA ASN A 18 -13.37 5.84 -34.07
C ASN A 18 -14.27 5.86 -32.83
N LEU A 19 -13.88 6.62 -31.80
CA LEU A 19 -14.70 6.79 -30.60
C LEU A 19 -16.05 7.45 -30.91
N ARG A 20 -16.07 8.50 -31.74
CA ARG A 20 -17.31 9.17 -32.19
C ARG A 20 -18.28 8.21 -32.89
N ARG A 21 -17.75 7.31 -33.72
CA ARG A 21 -18.56 6.33 -34.47
C ARG A 21 -19.10 5.20 -33.60
N THR A 22 -18.32 4.78 -32.61
CA THR A 22 -18.58 3.53 -31.87
C THR A 22 -19.32 3.76 -30.55
N VAL A 23 -19.04 4.88 -29.87
CA VAL A 23 -19.55 5.13 -28.52
C VAL A 23 -20.84 5.93 -28.60
N CYS A 24 -21.92 5.34 -28.10
CA CYS A 24 -23.23 6.00 -28.04
C CYS A 24 -23.44 6.63 -26.66
N ALA A 25 -24.13 7.77 -26.63
CA ALA A 25 -24.53 8.43 -25.39
C ALA A 25 -25.56 7.58 -24.62
N PRO A 26 -25.37 7.34 -23.31
CA PRO A 26 -26.41 6.78 -22.46
C PRO A 26 -27.68 7.65 -22.44
N PRO A 27 -28.84 7.10 -22.07
CA PRO A 27 -30.09 7.85 -22.01
C PRO A 27 -29.96 9.13 -21.17
N ASN A 28 -30.51 10.24 -21.68
CA ASN A 28 -30.49 11.55 -21.04
C ASN A 28 -29.08 12.12 -20.80
N SER A 29 -28.09 11.79 -21.64
CA SER A 29 -26.74 12.37 -21.60
C SER A 29 -26.28 12.81 -23.00
N THR A 30 -25.26 13.67 -23.07
CA THR A 30 -24.60 14.05 -24.33
C THR A 30 -23.11 13.77 -24.26
N LEU A 31 -22.52 13.35 -25.37
CA LEU A 31 -21.08 13.08 -25.48
C LEU A 31 -20.41 14.10 -26.37
N HIS A 32 -19.30 14.63 -25.88
CA HIS A 32 -18.36 15.47 -26.63
C HIS A 32 -17.02 14.75 -26.67
N PHE A 33 -16.23 14.99 -27.71
CA PHE A 33 -14.95 14.32 -27.88
C PHE A 33 -13.86 15.34 -28.14
N TYR A 34 -12.76 15.15 -27.44
CA TYR A 34 -11.55 15.96 -27.50
C TYR A 34 -10.39 15.12 -28.04
N THR A 35 -9.54 15.73 -28.85
CA THR A 35 -8.26 15.19 -29.30
C THR A 35 -7.15 16.11 -28.79
N ALA A 36 -6.09 15.55 -28.21
CA ALA A 36 -4.96 16.35 -27.75
C ALA A 36 -4.27 17.08 -28.92
N PRO A 37 -3.65 18.25 -28.67
CA PRO A 37 -2.97 19.03 -29.70
C PRO A 37 -1.81 18.23 -30.31
N SER A 38 -1.30 18.68 -31.48
CA SER A 38 -0.20 18.02 -32.19
C SER A 38 1.13 17.97 -31.41
N SER A 39 1.25 18.75 -30.33
CA SER A 39 2.37 18.66 -29.37
C SER A 39 2.30 17.42 -28.48
N ALA A 40 1.13 16.78 -28.35
CA ALA A 40 0.98 15.49 -27.68
C ALA A 40 1.50 14.37 -28.59
N PRO A 41 2.02 13.27 -28.03
CA PRO A 41 2.46 12.13 -28.83
C PRO A 41 1.26 11.51 -29.59
N PRO A 42 1.49 10.98 -30.81
CA PRO A 42 0.43 10.36 -31.62
C PRO A 42 -0.07 9.04 -31.02
N GLU A 43 0.77 8.36 -30.24
CA GLU A 43 0.45 7.14 -29.51
C GLU A 43 1.07 7.20 -28.12
N ILE A 44 0.39 6.58 -27.15
CA ILE A 44 0.88 6.48 -25.77
C ILE A 44 1.31 5.02 -25.56
N THR A 45 2.54 4.85 -25.10
CA THR A 45 3.26 3.56 -25.05
C THR A 45 3.92 3.28 -23.69
N GLY A 46 3.84 4.22 -22.74
CA GLY A 46 4.39 4.05 -21.40
C GLY A 46 4.36 5.35 -20.59
N HIS A 47 5.13 5.40 -19.50
CA HIS A 47 5.13 6.54 -18.57
C HIS A 47 5.59 7.86 -19.21
N GLU A 48 6.65 7.84 -20.01
CA GLU A 48 7.20 9.04 -20.65
C GLU A 48 6.18 9.66 -21.62
N THR A 49 5.62 8.85 -22.53
CA THR A 49 4.61 9.33 -23.47
C THR A 49 3.29 9.71 -22.79
N SER A 50 2.94 9.08 -21.67
CA SER A 50 1.78 9.49 -20.86
C SER A 50 1.99 10.86 -20.20
N ALA A 51 3.20 11.13 -19.70
CA ALA A 51 3.54 12.42 -19.12
C ALA A 51 3.60 13.53 -20.19
N LEU A 52 4.19 13.27 -21.36
CA LEU A 52 4.18 14.21 -22.48
C LEU A 52 2.75 14.51 -22.97
N SER A 53 1.91 13.48 -23.02
CA SER A 53 0.49 13.61 -23.35
C SER A 53 -0.26 14.50 -22.36
N GLU A 54 -0.06 14.33 -21.05
CA GLU A 54 -0.62 15.21 -20.03
C GLU A 54 -0.12 16.66 -20.17
N GLN A 55 1.20 16.85 -20.33
CA GLN A 55 1.82 18.17 -20.46
C GLN A 55 1.29 18.95 -21.66
N ALA A 56 0.91 18.26 -22.73
CA ALA A 56 0.30 18.87 -23.90
C ALA A 56 -1.22 19.05 -23.76
N ALA A 57 -1.94 18.03 -23.26
CA ALA A 57 -3.39 18.04 -23.23
C ALA A 57 -3.97 18.92 -22.12
N LEU A 58 -3.38 18.95 -20.92
CA LEU A 58 -3.93 19.70 -19.79
C LEU A 58 -3.99 21.22 -20.06
N PRO A 59 -2.90 21.89 -20.51
CA PRO A 59 -2.96 23.32 -20.79
C PRO A 59 -3.97 23.67 -21.89
N ASP A 60 -4.05 22.86 -22.95
CA ASP A 60 -4.99 23.08 -24.06
C ASP A 60 -6.45 22.94 -23.61
N ILE A 61 -6.76 21.95 -22.74
CA ILE A 61 -8.09 21.77 -22.12
C ILE A 61 -8.47 22.99 -21.27
N LEU A 62 -7.52 23.51 -20.48
CA LEU A 62 -7.72 24.67 -19.62
C LEU A 62 -7.90 25.96 -20.42
N GLU A 63 -7.06 26.20 -21.43
CA GLU A 63 -7.12 27.37 -22.30
C GLU A 63 -8.46 27.42 -23.06
N LYS A 64 -8.93 26.27 -23.56
CA LYS A 64 -10.23 26.14 -24.22
C LYS A 64 -11.41 26.16 -23.25
N ARG A 65 -11.17 26.26 -21.94
CA ARG A 65 -12.20 26.25 -20.88
C ARG A 65 -13.16 25.07 -20.99
N LEU A 66 -12.65 23.90 -21.37
CA LEU A 66 -13.51 22.73 -21.56
C LEU A 66 -14.04 22.19 -20.22
N LEU A 67 -13.34 22.47 -19.12
CA LEU A 67 -13.79 22.10 -17.77
C LEU A 67 -15.10 22.82 -17.36
N ASP A 68 -15.33 24.02 -17.89
CA ASP A 68 -16.53 24.80 -17.61
C ASP A 68 -17.72 24.32 -18.46
N GLN A 69 -17.44 23.77 -19.65
CA GLN A 69 -18.43 23.43 -20.68
C GLN A 69 -19.09 22.06 -20.49
N HIS A 70 -18.48 21.17 -19.70
CA HIS A 70 -18.94 19.78 -19.54
C HIS A 70 -19.11 19.42 -18.07
N ASP A 71 -19.93 18.42 -17.79
CA ASP A 71 -20.31 17.98 -16.44
C ASP A 71 -19.46 16.82 -15.90
N ALA A 72 -18.75 16.09 -16.77
CA ALA A 72 -17.76 15.08 -16.38
C ALA A 72 -16.74 14.81 -17.50
N PHE A 73 -15.62 14.20 -17.13
CA PHE A 73 -14.45 14.01 -17.99
C PHE A 73 -13.98 12.55 -17.97
N LEU A 74 -13.93 11.92 -19.13
CA LEU A 74 -13.46 10.54 -19.29
C LEU A 74 -12.16 10.51 -20.10
N VAL A 75 -11.04 10.15 -19.46
CA VAL A 75 -9.75 9.99 -20.12
C VAL A 75 -9.70 8.63 -20.82
N ALA A 76 -9.71 8.66 -22.16
CA ALA A 76 -9.73 7.50 -23.04
C ALA A 76 -8.32 6.95 -23.34
N CYS A 77 -7.55 6.68 -22.28
CA CYS A 77 -6.32 5.90 -22.34
C CYS A 77 -6.40 4.79 -21.29
N TYR A 78 -6.12 3.55 -21.68
CA TYR A 78 -6.21 2.42 -20.77
C TYR A 78 -4.89 2.27 -20.00
N SER A 79 -4.71 3.11 -19.00
CA SER A 79 -3.58 3.10 -18.09
C SER A 79 -3.93 3.89 -16.83
N ASP A 80 -3.00 3.91 -15.87
CA ASP A 80 -3.01 4.88 -14.76
C ASP A 80 -2.55 6.26 -15.25
N HIS A 81 -3.30 6.84 -16.19
CA HIS A 81 -2.87 8.03 -16.93
C HIS A 81 -2.87 9.28 -16.03
N PRO A 82 -1.75 10.04 -15.95
CA PRO A 82 -1.61 11.14 -14.98
C PRO A 82 -2.61 12.29 -15.21
N LEU A 83 -3.05 12.49 -16.47
CA LEU A 83 -4.10 13.44 -16.81
C LEU A 83 -5.39 13.29 -15.99
N VAL A 84 -5.75 12.08 -15.53
CA VAL A 84 -6.93 11.87 -14.67
C VAL A 84 -6.77 12.66 -13.36
N ALA A 85 -5.65 12.46 -12.67
CA ALA A 85 -5.38 13.14 -11.40
C ALA A 85 -5.20 14.65 -11.59
N SER A 86 -4.59 15.08 -12.69
CA SER A 86 -4.34 16.49 -12.95
C SER A 86 -5.60 17.26 -13.35
N LEU A 87 -6.52 16.66 -14.10
CA LEU A 87 -7.84 17.26 -14.34
C LEU A 87 -8.63 17.38 -13.04
N ALA A 88 -8.60 16.35 -12.19
CA ALA A 88 -9.30 16.36 -10.90
C ALA A 88 -8.81 17.47 -9.94
N LYS A 89 -7.57 17.97 -10.09
CA LYS A 89 -7.08 19.13 -9.34
C LYS A 89 -7.70 20.47 -9.79
N HIS A 90 -8.28 20.52 -10.99
CA HIS A 90 -8.79 21.75 -11.61
C HIS A 90 -10.32 21.80 -11.72
N THR A 91 -11.02 20.75 -11.30
CA THR A 91 -12.48 20.72 -11.31
C THR A 91 -13.03 19.87 -10.19
N GLN A 92 -14.19 20.26 -9.64
CA GLN A 92 -14.96 19.44 -8.68
C GLN A 92 -15.89 18.44 -9.38
N LYS A 93 -15.96 18.51 -10.71
CA LYS A 93 -16.78 17.62 -11.53
C LYS A 93 -16.09 16.25 -11.69
N PRO A 94 -16.83 15.15 -11.87
CA PRO A 94 -16.25 13.82 -12.00
C PRO A 94 -15.18 13.71 -13.11
N VAL A 95 -14.03 13.13 -12.75
CA VAL A 95 -12.97 12.75 -13.70
C VAL A 95 -12.67 11.26 -13.51
N LEU A 96 -12.65 10.50 -14.60
CA LEU A 96 -12.43 9.05 -14.58
C LEU A 96 -11.56 8.62 -15.76
N GLY A 97 -10.71 7.61 -15.58
CA GLY A 97 -10.03 6.91 -16.67
C GLY A 97 -10.75 5.62 -17.09
N ILE A 98 -10.65 5.24 -18.37
CA ILE A 98 -11.29 4.02 -18.87
C ILE A 98 -10.76 2.72 -18.22
N MET A 99 -9.51 2.72 -17.73
CA MET A 99 -8.97 1.61 -16.92
C MET A 99 -9.68 1.51 -15.57
N GLN A 100 -9.84 2.63 -14.86
CA GLN A 100 -10.52 2.63 -13.56
C GLN A 100 -11.96 2.14 -13.70
N ALA A 101 -12.65 2.56 -14.76
CA ALA A 101 -14.02 2.15 -15.05
C ALA A 101 -14.16 0.63 -15.22
N THR A 102 -13.28 -0.02 -15.99
CA THR A 102 -13.36 -1.47 -16.21
C THR A 102 -12.97 -2.27 -14.99
N LEU A 103 -12.00 -1.81 -14.20
CA LEU A 103 -11.64 -2.46 -12.94
C LEU A 103 -12.80 -2.36 -11.94
N LEU A 104 -13.44 -1.20 -11.81
CA LEU A 104 -14.65 -1.02 -11.01
C LEU A 104 -15.78 -1.96 -11.46
N TYR A 105 -16.00 -2.09 -12.77
CA TYR A 105 -17.00 -3.01 -13.31
C TYR A 105 -16.77 -4.46 -12.85
N VAL A 106 -15.52 -4.93 -12.89
CA VAL A 106 -15.16 -6.29 -12.46
C VAL A 106 -15.32 -6.47 -10.96
N TYR A 107 -14.88 -5.49 -10.17
CA TYR A 107 -14.99 -5.54 -8.71
C TYR A 107 -16.44 -5.44 -8.21
N ALA A 108 -17.27 -4.63 -8.88
CA ALA A 108 -18.68 -4.48 -8.55
C ALA A 108 -19.53 -5.71 -8.96
N SER A 109 -19.04 -6.53 -9.89
CA SER A 109 -19.77 -7.71 -10.35
C SER A 109 -19.48 -8.94 -9.49
N ALA A 110 -20.52 -9.44 -8.83
CA ALA A 110 -20.49 -10.70 -8.07
C ALA A 110 -20.50 -11.96 -8.95
N ARG A 111 -20.74 -11.82 -10.27
CA ARG A 111 -20.80 -12.95 -11.22
C ARG A 111 -19.50 -13.20 -11.97
N LEU A 112 -18.57 -12.24 -11.94
CA LEU A 112 -17.30 -12.35 -12.63
C LEU A 112 -16.25 -12.82 -11.63
N HIS A 113 -15.53 -13.88 -11.95
CA HIS A 113 -14.60 -14.54 -11.04
C HIS A 113 -13.16 -14.41 -11.53
N ARG A 114 -12.94 -14.53 -12.84
CA ARG A 114 -11.59 -14.60 -13.44
C ARG A 114 -11.54 -13.73 -14.69
N SER A 115 -10.81 -12.63 -14.58
CA SER A 115 -10.69 -11.63 -15.64
C SER A 115 -9.25 -11.45 -16.13
N PHE A 116 -9.04 -10.93 -17.32
CA PHE A 116 -7.74 -10.35 -17.69
C PHE A 116 -7.92 -9.13 -18.60
N VAL A 117 -6.91 -8.27 -18.65
CA VAL A 117 -6.86 -7.15 -19.59
C VAL A 117 -6.20 -7.61 -20.88
N LEU A 118 -6.90 -7.44 -21.99
CA LEU A 118 -6.35 -7.61 -23.33
C LEU A 118 -5.90 -6.24 -23.82
N THR A 119 -4.62 -6.01 -24.09
CA THR A 119 -4.07 -4.73 -24.59
C THR A 119 -3.60 -4.84 -26.04
N SER A 120 -3.23 -3.71 -26.66
CA SER A 120 -2.70 -3.67 -28.03
C SER A 120 -1.29 -4.25 -28.13
N THR A 121 -0.34 -3.80 -27.32
CA THR A 121 1.09 -4.17 -27.45
C THR A 121 1.68 -4.75 -26.16
N SER A 122 2.61 -5.69 -26.31
CA SER A 122 3.27 -6.40 -25.20
C SER A 122 4.08 -5.49 -24.27
N GLY A 123 4.52 -4.32 -24.75
CA GLY A 123 5.24 -3.33 -23.92
C GLY A 123 4.41 -2.80 -22.74
N TRP A 124 3.08 -2.86 -22.82
CA TRP A 124 2.18 -2.39 -21.76
C TRP A 124 2.00 -3.38 -20.61
N LEU A 125 2.33 -4.66 -20.79
CA LEU A 125 1.94 -5.70 -19.83
C LEU A 125 2.44 -5.44 -18.39
N PRO A 126 3.73 -5.12 -18.16
CA PRO A 126 4.21 -4.85 -16.80
C PRO A 126 3.52 -3.64 -16.17
N LEU A 127 3.32 -2.59 -16.97
CA LEU A 127 2.72 -1.32 -16.53
C LEU A 127 1.25 -1.48 -16.16
N LEU A 128 0.50 -2.25 -16.96
CA LEU A 128 -0.91 -2.53 -16.70
C LEU A 128 -1.09 -3.40 -15.46
N ASP A 129 -0.25 -4.41 -15.27
CA ASP A 129 -0.34 -5.28 -14.10
C ASP A 129 0.05 -4.55 -12.79
N GLU A 130 1.01 -3.63 -12.87
CA GLU A 130 1.33 -2.71 -11.77
C GLU A 130 0.16 -1.77 -11.48
N ALA A 131 -0.45 -1.19 -12.53
CA ALA A 131 -1.61 -0.31 -12.39
C ALA A 131 -2.83 -1.03 -11.77
N ILE A 132 -3.08 -2.30 -12.13
CA ILE A 132 -4.12 -3.14 -11.51
C ILE A 132 -3.81 -3.35 -10.03
N THR A 133 -2.55 -3.64 -9.69
CA THR A 133 -2.08 -3.86 -8.31
C THR A 133 -2.26 -2.59 -7.45
N ARG A 134 -1.93 -1.43 -8.01
CA ARG A 134 -2.14 -0.13 -7.35
C ARG A 134 -3.63 0.14 -7.16
N PHE A 135 -4.43 -0.07 -8.20
CA PHE A 135 -5.87 0.15 -8.16
C PHE A 135 -6.57 -0.77 -7.14
N SER A 136 -6.12 -2.02 -6.98
CA SER A 136 -6.70 -2.94 -6.00
C SER A 136 -6.37 -2.59 -4.55
N GLY A 137 -5.36 -1.75 -4.30
CA GLY A 137 -4.95 -1.33 -2.95
C GLY A 137 -4.37 -2.46 -2.09
N THR A 138 -4.07 -3.62 -2.68
CA THR A 138 -3.62 -4.82 -1.96
C THR A 138 -2.10 -4.90 -1.81
N GLY A 139 -1.33 -4.10 -2.54
CA GLY A 139 0.14 -4.17 -2.59
C GLY A 139 0.69 -5.38 -3.38
N PHE A 140 -0.16 -6.36 -3.68
CA PHE A 140 0.14 -7.52 -4.53
C PHE A 140 -0.90 -7.64 -5.63
N PHE A 141 -0.51 -8.26 -6.76
CA PHE A 141 -1.43 -8.45 -7.87
C PHE A 141 -2.64 -9.29 -7.44
N PRO A 142 -3.88 -8.89 -7.77
CA PRO A 142 -5.10 -9.55 -7.32
C PRO A 142 -5.39 -10.86 -8.07
N GLU A 143 -4.53 -11.88 -7.89
CA GLU A 143 -4.56 -13.18 -8.60
C GLU A 143 -5.90 -13.94 -8.45
N ASN A 144 -6.65 -13.68 -7.39
CA ASN A 144 -7.96 -14.28 -7.18
C ASN A 144 -9.01 -13.80 -8.19
N LYS A 145 -8.87 -12.57 -8.69
CA LYS A 145 -9.85 -11.91 -9.58
C LYS A 145 -9.29 -11.73 -10.99
N PHE A 146 -7.97 -11.56 -11.11
CA PHE A 146 -7.30 -11.28 -12.38
C PHE A 146 -6.20 -12.28 -12.70
N TYR A 147 -6.10 -12.66 -13.97
CA TYR A 147 -4.86 -13.12 -14.58
C TYR A 147 -4.06 -11.92 -15.08
N ARG A 148 -2.75 -12.12 -15.23
CA ARG A 148 -1.83 -11.14 -15.83
C ARG A 148 -2.33 -10.71 -17.20
N SER A 149 -2.13 -9.45 -17.53
CA SER A 149 -2.57 -8.85 -18.79
C SER A 149 -1.98 -9.62 -19.98
N LYS A 150 -2.69 -9.63 -21.11
CA LYS A 150 -2.27 -10.26 -22.37
C LYS A 150 -2.32 -9.23 -23.50
N ALA A 151 -1.45 -9.37 -24.50
CA ALA A 151 -1.35 -8.40 -25.60
C ALA A 151 -1.75 -9.02 -26.94
N LEU A 152 -2.33 -8.20 -27.80
CA LEU A 152 -2.69 -8.60 -29.15
C LEU A 152 -1.52 -8.56 -30.12
N ASP A 153 -0.56 -7.65 -29.99
CA ASP A 153 0.54 -7.40 -30.95
C ASP A 153 0.11 -7.48 -32.43
N VAL A 154 -1.12 -7.02 -32.70
CA VAL A 154 -1.71 -6.90 -34.04
C VAL A 154 -2.41 -5.56 -34.16
N SER A 155 -2.58 -5.07 -35.39
CA SER A 155 -3.24 -3.78 -35.62
C SER A 155 -4.71 -3.87 -35.24
N VAL A 156 -5.16 -2.97 -34.37
CA VAL A 156 -6.55 -2.88 -33.88
C VAL A 156 -7.35 -1.73 -34.52
N LEU A 157 -6.73 -0.96 -35.42
CA LEU A 157 -7.33 0.24 -36.01
C LEU A 157 -8.29 -0.06 -37.16
N ASP A 158 -8.23 -1.25 -37.78
CA ASP A 158 -9.13 -1.62 -38.90
C ASP A 158 -9.91 -2.92 -38.61
N LEU A 159 -10.80 -2.85 -37.62
CA LEU A 159 -11.65 -3.97 -37.21
C LEU A 159 -12.73 -4.34 -38.26
N ALA A 160 -12.83 -3.60 -39.37
CA ALA A 160 -13.72 -3.91 -40.48
C ALA A 160 -13.14 -5.00 -41.39
N ASP A 161 -11.81 -5.17 -41.40
CA ASP A 161 -11.14 -6.25 -42.12
C ASP A 161 -11.38 -7.60 -41.41
N PRO A 162 -12.07 -8.57 -42.05
CA PRO A 162 -12.27 -9.90 -41.49
C PRO A 162 -10.96 -10.64 -41.19
N SER A 163 -9.86 -10.33 -41.90
CA SER A 163 -8.56 -10.97 -41.72
C SER A 163 -7.88 -10.55 -40.41
N GLU A 164 -7.97 -9.27 -40.04
CA GLU A 164 -7.46 -8.76 -38.76
C GLU A 164 -8.31 -9.24 -37.59
N LEU A 165 -9.64 -9.29 -37.75
CA LEU A 165 -10.54 -9.85 -36.74
C LEU A 165 -10.25 -11.35 -36.47
N ALA A 166 -9.91 -12.12 -37.51
CA ALA A 166 -9.50 -13.51 -37.36
C ALA A 166 -8.22 -13.64 -36.52
N LYS A 167 -7.18 -12.84 -36.80
CA LYS A 167 -5.93 -12.83 -36.00
C LYS A 167 -6.19 -12.51 -34.52
N ILE A 168 -7.05 -11.52 -34.25
CA ILE A 168 -7.45 -11.16 -32.89
C ILE A 168 -8.18 -12.34 -32.22
N THR A 169 -9.13 -12.95 -32.92
CA THR A 169 -9.91 -14.10 -32.42
C THR A 169 -9.00 -15.27 -32.10
N ASP A 170 -8.05 -15.62 -32.98
CA ASP A 170 -7.11 -16.72 -32.76
C ASP A 170 -6.25 -16.49 -31.52
N LYS A 171 -5.74 -15.26 -31.32
CA LYS A 171 -4.98 -14.91 -30.11
C LYS A 171 -5.83 -14.99 -28.84
N VAL A 172 -7.05 -14.45 -28.87
CA VAL A 172 -7.98 -14.54 -27.74
C VAL A 172 -8.29 -16.00 -27.42
N SER A 173 -8.55 -16.82 -28.43
CA SER A 173 -8.78 -18.26 -28.26
C SER A 173 -7.58 -18.95 -27.61
N ALA A 174 -6.35 -18.63 -28.03
CA ALA A 174 -5.14 -19.19 -27.43
C ALA A 174 -5.02 -18.84 -25.94
N TYR A 175 -5.30 -17.59 -25.56
CA TYR A 175 -5.29 -17.18 -24.15
C TYR A 175 -6.40 -17.82 -23.33
N LEU A 176 -7.61 -17.97 -23.89
CA LEU A 176 -8.71 -18.66 -23.20
C LEU A 176 -8.47 -20.16 -23.04
N CYS A 177 -7.69 -20.78 -23.93
CA CYS A 177 -7.23 -22.16 -23.76
C CYS A 177 -6.11 -22.27 -22.69
N GLU A 178 -5.20 -21.30 -22.63
CA GLU A 178 -4.11 -21.25 -21.65
C GLU A 178 -4.63 -20.97 -20.22
N LEU A 179 -5.60 -20.06 -20.09
CA LEU A 179 -6.10 -19.55 -18.81
C LEU A 179 -7.41 -20.23 -18.41
N GLN A 180 -7.39 -20.97 -17.30
CA GLN A 180 -8.57 -21.72 -16.86
C GLN A 180 -9.67 -20.83 -16.26
N GLY A 181 -10.90 -21.02 -16.72
CA GLY A 181 -12.08 -20.44 -16.08
C GLY A 181 -12.25 -18.93 -16.27
N VAL A 182 -11.59 -18.32 -17.27
CA VAL A 182 -11.80 -16.91 -17.61
C VAL A 182 -13.26 -16.68 -18.02
N ASP A 183 -13.94 -15.78 -17.30
CA ASP A 183 -15.33 -15.40 -17.57
C ASP A 183 -15.47 -13.94 -18.01
N CYS A 184 -14.38 -13.16 -18.00
CA CYS A 184 -14.37 -11.77 -18.44
C CYS A 184 -13.05 -11.33 -19.08
N VAL A 185 -13.12 -10.53 -20.14
CA VAL A 185 -11.96 -9.90 -20.79
C VAL A 185 -12.21 -8.40 -20.91
N LEU A 186 -11.27 -7.61 -20.38
CA LEU A 186 -11.32 -6.16 -20.43
C LEU A 186 -10.56 -5.67 -21.66
N LEU A 187 -11.21 -4.91 -22.53
CA LEU A 187 -10.58 -4.35 -23.72
C LEU A 187 -9.72 -3.14 -23.33
N GLY A 188 -8.43 -3.41 -23.20
CA GLY A 188 -7.36 -2.55 -22.68
C GLY A 188 -6.83 -1.49 -23.63
N CYS A 189 -7.64 -0.99 -24.56
CA CYS A 189 -7.26 0.11 -25.46
C CYS A 189 -8.51 0.82 -25.98
N ALA A 190 -8.47 2.15 -26.02
CA ALA A 190 -9.57 2.95 -26.59
C ALA A 190 -9.80 2.66 -28.09
N GLY A 191 -8.74 2.27 -28.81
CA GLY A 191 -8.84 1.84 -30.20
C GLY A 191 -9.65 0.55 -30.40
N MET A 192 -9.85 -0.25 -29.35
CA MET A 192 -10.64 -1.50 -29.41
C MET A 192 -12.13 -1.30 -29.11
N ALA A 193 -12.60 -0.05 -28.99
CA ALA A 193 -14.01 0.22 -28.80
C ALA A 193 -14.84 -0.48 -29.91
N GLY A 194 -15.91 -1.17 -29.52
CA GLY A 194 -16.80 -1.90 -30.42
C GLY A 194 -16.41 -3.35 -30.72
N LEU A 195 -15.22 -3.79 -30.30
CA LEU A 195 -14.76 -5.17 -30.46
C LEU A 195 -15.47 -6.15 -29.51
N ASP A 196 -16.07 -5.64 -28.44
CA ASP A 196 -16.81 -6.38 -27.42
C ASP A 196 -17.90 -7.28 -28.00
N LYS A 197 -18.72 -6.74 -28.91
CA LYS A 197 -19.82 -7.51 -29.53
C LYS A 197 -19.30 -8.62 -30.44
N LYS A 198 -18.30 -8.30 -31.27
CA LYS A 198 -17.71 -9.25 -32.23
C LYS A 198 -17.03 -10.42 -31.52
N LEU A 199 -16.30 -10.16 -30.43
CA LEU A 199 -15.68 -11.22 -29.63
C LEU A 199 -16.71 -12.01 -28.82
N ALA A 200 -17.73 -11.36 -28.27
CA ALA A 200 -18.79 -12.06 -27.53
C ALA A 200 -19.58 -13.05 -28.42
N GLU A 201 -19.77 -12.74 -29.71
CA GLU A 201 -20.38 -13.67 -30.67
C GLU A 201 -19.51 -14.92 -30.92
N LYS A 202 -18.18 -14.78 -30.87
CA LYS A 202 -17.23 -15.88 -31.10
C LYS A 202 -16.95 -16.73 -29.85
N PHE A 203 -17.01 -16.12 -28.66
CA PHE A 203 -16.66 -16.76 -27.40
C PHE A 203 -17.85 -16.70 -26.42
N PRO A 204 -18.88 -17.52 -26.64
CA PRO A 204 -20.02 -17.59 -25.72
C PRO A 204 -19.54 -18.04 -24.32
N GLY A 205 -20.02 -17.36 -23.29
CA GLY A 205 -19.62 -17.62 -21.89
C GLY A 205 -18.53 -16.68 -21.36
N VAL A 206 -17.89 -15.88 -22.22
CA VAL A 206 -16.91 -14.87 -21.82
C VAL A 206 -17.49 -13.47 -22.02
N LYS A 207 -17.49 -12.64 -20.97
CA LYS A 207 -17.92 -11.25 -21.06
C LYS A 207 -16.78 -10.36 -21.54
N PHE A 208 -16.89 -9.82 -22.75
CA PHE A 208 -16.01 -8.76 -23.21
C PHE A 208 -16.54 -7.39 -22.77
N VAL A 209 -15.67 -6.58 -22.15
CA VAL A 209 -16.02 -5.25 -21.63
C VAL A 209 -15.27 -4.20 -22.44
N ASP A 210 -16.05 -3.41 -23.18
CA ASP A 210 -15.57 -2.20 -23.84
C ASP A 210 -15.31 -1.12 -22.80
N SER A 211 -14.04 -0.73 -22.68
CA SER A 211 -13.57 0.17 -21.64
C SER A 211 -14.10 1.59 -21.77
N VAL A 212 -14.35 2.06 -22.99
CA VAL A 212 -14.89 3.40 -23.21
C VAL A 212 -16.38 3.43 -22.91
N LYS A 213 -17.14 2.41 -23.35
CA LYS A 213 -18.58 2.32 -23.01
C LYS A 213 -18.80 2.20 -21.51
N ALA A 214 -18.01 1.36 -20.82
CA ALA A 214 -18.07 1.26 -19.36
C ALA A 214 -17.73 2.60 -18.70
N GLY A 215 -16.67 3.27 -19.16
CA GLY A 215 -16.27 4.59 -18.66
C GLY A 215 -17.35 5.65 -18.80
N VAL A 216 -18.06 5.69 -19.92
CA VAL A 216 -19.15 6.65 -20.15
C VAL A 216 -20.31 6.41 -19.19
N GLU A 217 -20.73 5.16 -18.99
CA GLU A 217 -21.81 4.82 -18.04
C GLU A 217 -21.44 5.22 -16.60
N PHE A 218 -20.20 4.93 -16.18
CA PHE A 218 -19.74 5.36 -14.86
C PHE A 218 -19.64 6.88 -14.74
N ALA A 219 -19.13 7.58 -15.75
CA ALA A 219 -19.05 9.04 -15.74
C ALA A 219 -20.46 9.66 -15.59
N VAL A 220 -21.45 9.17 -16.35
CA VAL A 220 -22.84 9.60 -16.22
C VAL A 220 -23.39 9.28 -14.83
N ALA A 221 -23.14 8.08 -14.30
CA ALA A 221 -23.58 7.71 -12.95
C ALA A 221 -22.99 8.65 -11.88
N MET A 222 -21.71 9.02 -11.98
CA MET A 222 -21.05 9.95 -11.05
C MET A 222 -21.64 11.36 -11.12
N THR A 223 -22.09 11.84 -12.29
CA THR A 223 -22.80 13.14 -12.35
C THR A 223 -24.13 13.14 -11.60
N ARG A 224 -24.75 11.97 -11.42
CA ARG A 224 -26.00 11.79 -10.67
C ARG A 224 -25.75 11.58 -9.16
N MET A 225 -24.50 11.38 -8.77
CA MET A 225 -24.04 11.14 -7.40
C MET A 225 -22.84 12.06 -7.11
N PRO A 226 -23.03 13.39 -7.14
CA PRO A 226 -21.93 14.33 -6.94
C PRO A 226 -21.32 14.13 -5.55
N ILE A 227 -19.99 14.10 -5.51
CA ILE A 227 -19.24 14.14 -4.26
C ILE A 227 -19.19 15.61 -3.83
N ASP A 228 -19.65 15.89 -2.60
CA ASP A 228 -19.35 17.19 -1.99
C ASP A 228 -17.90 17.18 -1.53
N VAL A 229 -17.05 17.86 -2.29
CA VAL A 229 -15.60 17.80 -2.09
C VAL A 229 -15.15 18.57 -0.84
N SER A 230 -16.06 19.36 -0.25
CA SER A 230 -15.89 19.95 1.08
C SER A 230 -15.92 18.91 2.20
N ASP A 231 -16.56 17.75 1.98
CA ASP A 231 -16.57 16.61 2.91
C ASP A 231 -15.40 15.63 2.69
N THR A 232 -14.72 15.72 1.55
CA THR A 232 -13.58 14.83 1.22
C THR A 232 -12.22 15.49 1.37
N THR A 233 -12.16 16.77 1.68
CA THR A 233 -10.92 17.39 2.15
C THR A 233 -10.67 16.86 3.56
N PRO A 234 -9.58 16.12 3.84
CA PRO A 234 -9.27 15.73 5.19
C PRO A 234 -9.20 17.01 6.01
N VAL A 235 -10.15 17.22 6.93
CA VAL A 235 -10.00 18.29 7.89
C VAL A 235 -8.72 17.93 8.62
N ASN A 236 -7.66 18.68 8.34
CA ASN A 236 -6.42 18.62 9.09
C ASN A 236 -6.73 19.24 10.46
N LYS A 237 -7.62 18.60 11.22
CA LYS A 237 -7.71 18.80 12.65
C LYS A 237 -6.33 18.39 13.10
N GLN A 238 -5.48 19.38 13.37
CA GLN A 238 -4.33 19.16 14.23
C GLN A 238 -4.84 18.25 15.34
N PRO A 239 -4.25 17.07 15.53
CA PRO A 239 -4.73 16.16 16.55
C PRO A 239 -4.81 16.99 17.82
N LYS A 240 -6.04 17.25 18.30
CA LYS A 240 -6.22 17.90 19.60
C LYS A 240 -5.45 16.98 20.52
N LYS A 241 -4.33 17.48 21.07
CA LYS A 241 -3.50 16.72 22.00
C LYS A 241 -4.48 16.11 22.99
N GLN A 242 -4.74 14.81 22.87
CA GLN A 242 -5.46 14.15 23.92
C GLN A 242 -4.55 14.33 25.13
N PRO A 243 -5.05 14.91 26.23
CA PRO A 243 -4.24 15.00 27.43
C PRO A 243 -3.74 13.59 27.72
N SER A 244 -2.44 13.47 27.98
CA SER A 244 -1.83 12.20 28.36
C SER A 244 -2.67 11.57 29.48
N LEU A 245 -2.67 10.25 29.56
CA LEU A 245 -3.31 9.53 30.67
C LEU A 245 -2.87 10.10 32.03
N LEU A 246 -1.60 10.53 32.14
CA LEU A 246 -1.09 11.27 33.29
C LEU A 246 -1.85 12.58 33.54
N GLY A 247 -2.15 13.36 32.50
CA GLY A 247 -2.96 14.58 32.60
C GLY A 247 -4.44 14.34 32.94
N ARG A 248 -4.96 13.13 32.71
CA ARG A 248 -6.30 12.72 33.20
C ARG A 248 -6.24 12.23 34.66
N LEU A 249 -5.19 11.51 35.04
CA LEU A 249 -4.97 11.00 36.40
C LEU A 249 -4.63 12.12 37.40
N LEU A 250 -3.79 13.08 37.01
CA LEU A 250 -3.40 14.20 37.87
C LEU A 250 -4.53 15.21 38.09
N ARG A 251 -5.53 15.25 37.21
CA ARG A 251 -6.71 16.13 37.35
C ARG A 251 -7.74 15.59 38.35
N ASN A 252 -7.60 14.33 38.79
CA ASN A 252 -8.52 13.69 39.72
C ASN A 252 -8.15 13.85 41.20
N ASN A 253 -7.03 14.52 41.53
CA ASN A 253 -6.56 14.64 42.90
C ASN A 253 -7.04 15.88 43.67
N ASN A 254 -8.01 16.63 43.17
CA ASN A 254 -8.42 17.90 43.82
C ASN A 254 -9.94 18.13 43.94
N ARG A 255 -10.74 17.09 44.16
CA ARG A 255 -12.13 17.27 44.62
C ARG A 255 -12.53 16.24 45.67
N SER A 256 -12.74 16.73 46.89
CA SER A 256 -13.43 16.05 47.98
C SER A 256 -14.85 15.65 47.54
N PRO A 257 -15.37 14.48 47.94
CA PRO A 257 -16.71 14.07 47.53
C PRO A 257 -17.76 14.76 48.41
N SER A 258 -18.71 15.43 47.76
CA SER A 258 -20.05 15.67 48.32
C SER A 258 -21.01 14.70 47.64
N PRO A 259 -21.94 14.05 48.36
CA PRO A 259 -22.79 13.04 47.78
C PRO A 259 -24.01 13.73 47.15
N GLU A 260 -24.16 13.65 45.84
CA GLU A 260 -25.49 13.69 45.24
C GLU A 260 -25.46 13.01 43.86
N SER A 261 -26.50 12.20 43.69
CA SER A 261 -26.78 11.29 42.59
C SER A 261 -26.95 11.99 41.26
N ASP A 262 -26.37 11.43 40.20
CA ASP A 262 -27.17 11.07 39.03
C ASP A 262 -26.46 10.06 38.12
N GLN A 263 -27.24 9.05 37.74
CA GLN A 263 -26.85 7.95 36.87
C GLN A 263 -26.76 8.45 35.43
N SER A 264 -25.58 8.45 34.84
CA SER A 264 -25.43 8.39 33.38
C SER A 264 -24.31 7.42 33.02
N SER A 265 -24.68 6.36 32.32
CA SER A 265 -23.83 5.32 31.76
C SER A 265 -22.56 5.89 31.10
N THR A 266 -21.40 5.63 31.69
CA THR A 266 -20.10 5.79 31.03
C THR A 266 -19.99 4.81 29.88
N PRO A 267 -19.51 5.22 28.69
CA PRO A 267 -19.23 4.28 27.61
C PRO A 267 -18.13 3.34 28.10
N GLU A 268 -18.35 2.03 27.95
CA GLU A 268 -17.42 0.96 28.26
C GLU A 268 -16.00 1.32 27.84
N SER A 269 -15.14 1.65 28.81
CA SER A 269 -13.72 1.71 28.58
C SER A 269 -13.26 0.28 28.30
N LEU A 270 -12.79 0.04 27.06
CA LEU A 270 -12.10 -1.19 26.71
C LEU A 270 -11.07 -1.53 27.81
N PRO A 271 -10.94 -2.80 28.21
CA PRO A 271 -9.98 -3.19 29.23
C PRO A 271 -8.57 -2.74 28.81
N PRO A 272 -7.73 -2.28 29.76
CA PRO A 272 -6.36 -1.88 29.45
C PRO A 272 -5.62 -3.06 28.79
N LEU A 273 -4.78 -2.76 27.79
CA LEU A 273 -3.94 -3.77 27.15
C LEU A 273 -3.06 -4.46 28.20
N ALA A 274 -2.93 -5.79 28.11
CA ALA A 274 -2.07 -6.56 29.00
C ALA A 274 -0.60 -6.10 28.93
N ASP A 275 0.09 -6.20 30.06
CA ASP A 275 1.51 -5.83 30.18
C ASP A 275 2.37 -6.60 29.17
N LEU A 276 3.31 -5.87 28.58
CA LEU A 276 4.18 -6.40 27.54
C LEU A 276 5.28 -7.29 28.13
N GLN A 277 5.47 -8.48 27.57
CA GLN A 277 6.54 -9.41 27.94
C GLN A 277 7.56 -9.53 26.81
N LEU A 278 8.80 -9.14 27.11
CA LEU A 278 9.94 -9.27 26.20
C LEU A 278 10.70 -10.57 26.48
N SER A 279 10.70 -11.49 25.53
CA SER A 279 11.33 -12.81 25.66
C SER A 279 12.48 -13.02 24.66
N GLY A 280 13.40 -13.95 24.96
CA GLY A 280 14.47 -14.35 24.04
C GLY A 280 15.87 -13.79 24.37
N TYR A 281 15.99 -12.95 25.40
CA TYR A 281 17.30 -12.59 25.95
C TYR A 281 17.96 -13.80 26.64
N ALA A 282 19.21 -14.08 26.28
CA ALA A 282 20.03 -15.07 26.98
C ALA A 282 20.43 -14.57 28.38
N PRO A 283 20.66 -15.46 29.36
CA PRO A 283 21.03 -15.06 30.73
C PRO A 283 22.30 -14.18 30.81
N GLY A 284 23.20 -14.31 29.84
CA GLY A 284 24.44 -13.54 29.75
C GLY A 284 24.32 -12.19 29.01
N THR A 285 23.17 -11.87 28.42
CA THR A 285 23.00 -10.65 27.61
C THR A 285 22.94 -9.41 28.49
N LYS A 286 23.93 -8.53 28.37
CA LYS A 286 24.08 -7.32 29.18
C LYS A 286 23.41 -6.11 28.55
N HIS A 287 23.48 -5.95 27.23
CA HIS A 287 23.00 -4.76 26.53
C HIS A 287 21.62 -5.00 25.94
N ARG A 288 20.59 -4.76 26.76
CA ARG A 288 19.19 -4.82 26.33
C ARG A 288 18.77 -3.47 25.74
N VAL A 289 18.53 -3.42 24.44
CA VAL A 289 18.22 -2.17 23.75
C VAL A 289 16.73 -1.84 23.84
N LEU A 290 15.85 -2.81 23.63
CA LEU A 290 14.42 -2.62 23.78
C LEU A 290 14.01 -2.78 25.25
N ASP A 291 13.48 -1.70 25.83
CA ASP A 291 12.86 -1.71 27.17
C ASP A 291 11.32 -1.73 27.05
N GLU A 292 10.62 -2.08 28.13
CA GLU A 292 9.15 -2.23 28.14
C GLU A 292 8.43 -0.93 27.78
N GLU A 293 8.96 0.23 28.22
CA GLU A 293 8.40 1.55 27.90
C GLU A 293 8.50 1.84 26.40
N LEU A 294 9.69 1.65 25.80
CA LEU A 294 9.90 1.84 24.37
C LEU A 294 9.05 0.86 23.56
N ALA A 295 8.99 -0.40 23.97
CA ALA A 295 8.18 -1.40 23.31
C ALA A 295 6.68 -1.09 23.39
N SER A 296 6.20 -0.57 24.53
CA SER A 296 4.82 -0.08 24.66
C SER A 296 4.54 1.11 23.75
N ASN A 297 5.49 2.05 23.61
CA ASN A 297 5.36 3.18 22.69
C ASN A 297 5.26 2.72 21.22
N ILE A 298 6.08 1.73 20.84
CA ILE A 298 6.03 1.12 19.50
C ILE A 298 4.72 0.35 19.30
N ARG A 299 4.28 -0.43 20.30
CA ARG A 299 3.04 -1.22 20.27
C ARG A 299 1.83 -0.36 19.93
N ASN A 300 1.74 0.84 20.50
CA ASN A 300 0.63 1.76 20.24
C ASN A 300 0.50 2.20 18.78
N LEU A 301 1.55 2.03 17.97
CA LEU A 301 1.57 2.35 16.54
C LEU A 301 1.43 1.12 15.64
N LEU A 302 1.52 -0.08 16.20
CA LEU A 302 1.29 -1.29 15.44
C LEU A 302 -0.16 -1.36 14.97
N PRO A 303 -0.44 -2.10 13.88
CA PRO A 303 -1.80 -2.42 13.46
C PRO A 303 -2.63 -2.95 14.65
N PRO A 304 -3.91 -2.57 14.81
CA PRO A 304 -4.73 -2.98 15.96
C PRO A 304 -4.72 -4.50 16.24
N ARG A 305 -4.68 -5.30 15.17
CA ARG A 305 -4.55 -6.77 15.24
C ARG A 305 -3.26 -7.25 15.92
N LEU A 306 -2.16 -6.51 15.77
CA LEU A 306 -0.87 -6.82 16.39
C LEU A 306 -0.73 -6.24 17.80
N GLN A 307 -1.50 -5.19 18.12
CA GLN A 307 -1.51 -4.60 19.47
C GLN A 307 -2.03 -5.58 20.53
N LEU A 308 -2.78 -6.61 20.13
CA LEU A 308 -3.29 -7.61 21.08
C LEU A 308 -2.21 -8.58 21.58
N TYR A 309 -1.10 -8.73 20.83
CA TYR A 309 0.00 -9.58 21.26
C TYR A 309 0.87 -8.85 22.29
N ASN A 310 0.86 -9.38 23.50
CA ASN A 310 1.64 -8.88 24.63
C ASN A 310 3.03 -9.55 24.72
N GLU A 311 3.25 -10.69 24.07
CA GLU A 311 4.55 -11.37 24.03
C GLU A 311 5.33 -11.00 22.76
N TRP A 312 6.53 -10.44 22.94
CA TRP A 312 7.46 -10.16 21.85
C TRP A 312 8.68 -11.06 21.98
N GLU A 313 9.16 -11.59 20.86
CA GLU A 313 10.28 -12.54 20.82
C GLU A 313 11.50 -11.92 20.15
N LEU A 314 12.64 -11.91 20.84
CA LEU A 314 13.93 -11.50 20.28
C LEU A 314 14.40 -12.53 19.25
N LEU A 315 14.48 -12.12 17.99
CA LEU A 315 14.93 -12.96 16.90
C LEU A 315 16.43 -12.84 16.66
N TYR A 316 16.94 -11.61 16.75
CA TYR A 316 18.33 -11.29 16.47
C TYR A 316 18.81 -10.16 17.37
N SER A 317 20.07 -10.23 17.77
CA SER A 317 20.78 -9.21 18.56
C SER A 317 22.27 -9.33 18.24
N LEU A 318 22.97 -8.21 18.05
CA LEU A 318 24.42 -8.22 17.80
C LEU A 318 25.18 -8.95 18.91
N GLU A 319 24.77 -8.77 20.17
CA GLU A 319 25.45 -9.38 21.32
C GLU A 319 25.28 -10.92 21.34
N GLN A 320 24.09 -11.42 20.99
CA GLN A 320 23.80 -12.86 21.05
C GLN A 320 24.17 -13.64 19.79
N HIS A 321 24.10 -12.99 18.62
CA HIS A 321 24.12 -13.68 17.33
C HIS A 321 25.29 -13.24 16.43
N GLY A 322 26.15 -12.35 16.91
CA GLY A 322 27.30 -11.82 16.19
C GLY A 322 26.95 -10.82 15.10
N ILE A 323 27.96 -10.21 14.50
CA ILE A 323 27.84 -9.09 13.56
C ILE A 323 27.82 -9.65 12.12
N SER A 324 26.66 -10.14 11.68
CA SER A 324 26.52 -10.75 10.35
C SER A 324 25.11 -10.55 9.81
N LEU A 325 24.99 -9.82 8.70
CA LEU A 325 23.72 -9.59 8.02
C LEU A 325 23.04 -10.90 7.57
N ASN A 326 23.83 -11.89 7.14
CA ASN A 326 23.31 -13.22 6.81
C ASN A 326 22.73 -13.95 8.04
N SER A 327 23.36 -13.79 9.21
CA SER A 327 22.84 -14.33 10.47
C SER A 327 21.54 -13.64 10.90
N LEU A 328 21.43 -12.32 10.66
CA LEU A 328 20.20 -11.56 10.87
C LEU A 328 19.07 -12.13 10.00
N TYR A 329 19.27 -12.24 8.68
CA TYR A 329 18.27 -12.79 7.76
C TYR A 329 17.86 -14.21 8.13
N ARG A 330 18.83 -15.08 8.42
CA ARG A 330 18.55 -16.48 8.79
C ARG A 330 17.67 -16.60 10.03
N ASN A 331 17.90 -15.77 11.05
CA ASN A 331 17.09 -15.78 12.28
C ASN A 331 15.70 -15.15 12.08
N CYS A 332 15.57 -14.19 11.17
CA CYS A 332 14.30 -13.54 10.87
C CYS A 332 13.38 -14.35 9.95
N ARG A 333 13.91 -15.35 9.24
CA ARG A 333 13.11 -16.24 8.37
C ARG A 333 12.04 -17.01 9.17
N PRO A 334 10.75 -16.98 8.74
CA PRO A 334 9.67 -17.71 9.39
C PRO A 334 9.93 -19.22 9.56
N GLU A 335 10.51 -19.88 8.55
CA GLU A 335 10.86 -21.31 8.63
C GLU A 335 11.84 -21.64 9.77
N THR A 336 12.84 -20.78 9.99
CA THR A 336 13.80 -20.93 11.07
C THR A 336 13.11 -20.78 12.42
N GLN A 337 12.17 -19.85 12.52
CA GLN A 337 11.40 -19.58 13.74
C GLN A 337 10.46 -20.74 14.06
N ARG A 338 9.73 -21.28 13.07
CA ARG A 338 8.91 -22.49 13.21
C ARG A 338 9.73 -23.67 13.73
N LYS A 339 10.94 -23.90 13.19
CA LYS A 339 11.86 -24.95 13.67
C LYS A 339 12.28 -24.74 15.13
N LYS A 340 12.57 -23.50 15.54
CA LYS A 340 12.89 -23.17 16.95
C LYS A 340 11.70 -23.42 17.87
N LEU A 341 10.50 -23.02 17.47
CA LEU A 341 9.26 -23.23 18.22
C LEU A 341 8.94 -24.72 18.39
N ARG A 342 9.07 -25.52 17.31
CA ARG A 342 8.89 -26.98 17.37
C ARG A 342 9.85 -27.64 18.35
N LYS A 343 11.14 -27.32 18.29
CA LYS A 343 12.14 -27.81 19.24
C LYS A 343 11.83 -27.40 20.68
N LYS A 344 11.35 -26.16 20.89
CA LYS A 344 10.93 -25.68 22.21
C LYS A 344 9.74 -26.49 22.74
N LYS A 345 8.72 -26.73 21.91
CA LYS A 345 7.56 -27.57 22.24
C LYS A 345 7.94 -29.02 22.53
N GLU A 346 8.80 -29.62 21.71
CA GLU A 346 9.33 -30.99 21.93
C GLU A 346 10.09 -31.10 23.25
N ASN A 347 10.93 -30.11 23.57
CA ASN A 347 11.65 -30.06 24.85
C ASN A 347 10.72 -29.84 26.05
N SER A 348 9.65 -29.05 25.89
CA SER A 348 8.66 -28.80 26.94
C SER A 348 7.69 -29.97 27.15
N HIS A 349 7.44 -30.82 26.15
CA HIS A 349 6.58 -32.01 26.28
C HIS A 349 7.18 -33.13 27.14
N ASN A 350 8.47 -33.06 27.47
CA ASN A 350 9.10 -33.97 28.43
C ASN A 350 8.84 -33.58 29.89
N ASP A 351 8.29 -32.39 30.16
CA ASP A 351 7.84 -31.99 31.49
C ASP A 351 6.30 -32.10 31.56
N GLN A 352 5.82 -33.04 32.37
CA GLN A 352 4.39 -33.33 32.54
C GLN A 352 3.63 -32.11 33.06
N THR A 353 2.85 -31.42 32.21
CA THR A 353 1.63 -30.63 32.55
C THR A 353 1.11 -29.88 31.31
N GLY A 354 0.59 -30.59 30.30
CA GLY A 354 0.35 -29.97 28.97
C GLY A 354 -1.05 -30.05 28.37
N TYR A 355 -2.06 -30.62 29.05
CA TYR A 355 -3.38 -30.81 28.44
C TYR A 355 -4.33 -29.63 28.68
N ALA A 356 -4.25 -28.98 29.84
CA ALA A 356 -5.18 -27.91 30.22
C ALA A 356 -4.90 -26.56 29.52
N GLU A 357 -3.63 -26.18 29.33
CA GLU A 357 -3.28 -24.92 28.67
C GLU A 357 -3.64 -24.88 27.18
N GLY A 358 -3.55 -26.02 26.49
CA GLY A 358 -3.90 -26.12 25.06
C GLY A 358 -5.39 -25.88 24.79
N VAL A 359 -6.26 -26.27 25.72
CA VAL A 359 -7.72 -26.07 25.62
C VAL A 359 -8.08 -24.62 25.87
N ILE A 360 -7.43 -23.96 26.85
CA ILE A 360 -7.69 -22.55 27.16
C ILE A 360 -7.24 -21.65 25.99
N LYS A 361 -6.07 -21.92 25.38
CA LYS A 361 -5.58 -21.11 24.25
C LYS A 361 -6.48 -21.19 23.02
N ASN A 362 -7.18 -22.32 22.82
CA ASN A 362 -8.16 -22.50 21.74
C ASN A 362 -9.54 -21.87 22.05
N MET A 363 -9.90 -21.68 23.32
CA MET A 363 -11.18 -21.08 23.71
C MET A 363 -11.21 -19.55 23.61
N VAL A 364 -10.07 -18.86 23.67
CA VAL A 364 -10.00 -17.38 23.59
C VAL A 364 -9.93 -16.87 22.14
N ALA A 365 -9.69 -17.75 21.17
CA ALA A 365 -9.78 -17.43 19.75
C ALA A 365 -11.26 -17.42 19.32
N PHE A 366 -11.88 -16.25 19.30
CA PHE A 366 -13.19 -16.05 18.65
C PHE A 366 -13.04 -16.33 17.13
N GLY A 367 -13.25 -17.58 16.72
CA GLY A 367 -13.19 -17.99 15.32
C GLY A 367 -13.52 -19.46 15.12
N ASP A 368 -14.62 -19.70 14.41
CA ASP A 368 -15.01 -20.98 13.82
C ASP A 368 -13.81 -21.77 13.23
N PRO A 369 -13.59 -23.05 13.61
CA PRO A 369 -12.48 -23.88 13.10
C PRO A 369 -12.51 -24.11 11.58
N SER A 370 -13.60 -23.72 10.90
CA SER A 370 -13.78 -23.90 9.46
C SER A 370 -13.35 -22.70 8.60
N ARG A 371 -12.84 -21.60 9.19
CA ARG A 371 -12.35 -20.44 8.42
C ARG A 371 -10.91 -20.62 7.93
N ASN A 372 -10.76 -20.48 6.61
CA ASN A 372 -9.54 -20.30 5.80
C ASN A 372 -8.18 -20.28 6.53
N LYS A 373 -7.25 -21.10 6.04
CA LYS A 373 -5.78 -21.05 6.30
C LYS A 373 -5.16 -19.70 5.90
N GLY A 374 -5.57 -18.60 6.53
CA GLY A 374 -4.92 -17.31 6.43
C GLY A 374 -3.75 -17.26 7.41
N SER A 375 -2.58 -16.84 6.93
CA SER A 375 -1.37 -16.70 7.74
C SER A 375 -1.63 -15.84 8.98
N ARG A 376 -1.32 -16.35 10.18
CA ARG A 376 -1.44 -15.57 11.43
C ARG A 376 -0.66 -14.26 11.33
N PRO A 377 -1.25 -13.14 11.80
CA PRO A 377 -0.64 -11.83 11.67
C PRO A 377 0.64 -11.75 12.52
N HIS A 378 1.75 -11.39 11.89
CA HIS A 378 3.02 -11.09 12.56
C HIS A 378 3.74 -9.92 11.89
N GLY A 379 4.68 -9.30 12.60
CA GLY A 379 5.51 -8.20 12.12
C GLY A 379 6.83 -8.10 12.88
N TYR A 380 7.69 -7.20 12.45
CA TYR A 380 9.09 -7.14 12.89
C TYR A 380 9.47 -5.73 13.33
N VAL A 381 10.05 -5.61 14.52
CA VAL A 381 10.56 -4.34 15.05
C VAL A 381 12.08 -4.39 15.05
N LEU A 382 12.72 -3.49 14.29
CA LEU A 382 14.16 -3.27 14.28
C LEU A 382 14.48 -2.11 15.22
N VAL A 383 15.45 -2.32 16.10
CA VAL A 383 15.91 -1.34 17.10
C VAL A 383 17.40 -1.15 16.93
N VAL A 384 17.83 0.08 16.73
CA VAL A 384 19.24 0.50 16.64
C VAL A 384 19.56 1.37 17.84
N GLN A 385 20.72 1.12 18.45
CA GLN A 385 21.35 2.03 19.39
C GLN A 385 22.71 2.47 18.86
N ASP A 386 22.90 3.78 18.79
CA ASP A 386 24.15 4.37 18.33
C ASP A 386 25.20 4.54 19.46
N GLU A 387 26.37 5.07 19.11
CA GLU A 387 27.47 5.35 20.05
C GLU A 387 27.14 6.43 21.09
N HIS A 388 26.11 7.24 20.83
CA HIS A 388 25.61 8.29 21.72
C HIS A 388 24.44 7.82 22.59
N LYS A 389 24.13 6.52 22.57
CA LYS A 389 23.00 5.89 23.29
C LYS A 389 21.62 6.34 22.79
N ASN A 390 21.54 7.01 21.64
CA ASN A 390 20.27 7.30 21.01
C ASN A 390 19.66 6.02 20.46
N LYS A 391 18.33 5.91 20.52
CA LYS A 391 17.58 4.74 20.06
C LYS A 391 16.65 5.17 18.92
N PHE A 392 16.69 4.46 17.81
CA PHE A 392 15.81 4.68 16.67
C PHE A 392 15.65 3.37 15.90
N GLY A 393 14.74 3.32 14.96
CA GLY A 393 14.51 2.09 14.21
C GLY A 393 13.27 2.13 13.34
N CYS A 394 12.74 0.95 13.06
CA CYS A 394 11.58 0.79 12.22
C CYS A 394 10.69 -0.38 12.65
N TYR A 395 9.45 -0.34 12.18
CA TYR A 395 8.58 -1.51 12.10
C TYR A 395 8.46 -1.93 10.64
N MET A 396 8.58 -3.23 10.38
CA MET A 396 8.44 -3.86 9.08
C MET A 396 7.32 -4.90 9.14
N SER A 397 6.41 -4.86 8.17
CA SER A 397 5.32 -5.83 8.05
C SER A 397 5.78 -7.21 7.59
N GLU A 398 7.00 -7.32 7.06
CA GLU A 398 7.60 -8.54 6.55
C GLU A 398 9.03 -8.68 7.12
N HIS A 399 9.50 -9.92 7.24
CA HIS A 399 10.83 -10.19 7.76
C HIS A 399 11.92 -9.62 6.85
N PRO A 400 13.05 -9.13 7.39
CA PRO A 400 14.16 -8.73 6.56
C PRO A 400 14.75 -9.93 5.82
N HIS A 401 14.83 -9.83 4.48
CA HIS A 401 15.45 -10.84 3.62
C HIS A 401 16.15 -10.21 2.41
N PRO A 402 17.15 -10.88 1.81
CA PRO A 402 17.68 -10.44 0.53
C PRO A 402 16.57 -10.50 -0.53
N SER A 403 16.26 -9.37 -1.17
CA SER A 403 15.42 -9.34 -2.35
C SER A 403 16.27 -9.47 -3.59
N GLU A 404 15.98 -10.50 -4.38
CA GLU A 404 16.48 -10.61 -5.74
C GLU A 404 15.81 -9.53 -6.62
N HIS A 405 16.47 -9.10 -7.69
CA HIS A 405 15.93 -8.14 -8.68
C HIS A 405 15.59 -6.70 -8.22
N LYS A 406 16.22 -6.19 -7.14
CA LYS A 406 16.04 -4.79 -6.69
C LYS A 406 14.59 -4.39 -6.34
N ARG A 407 13.80 -5.34 -5.85
CA ARG A 407 12.39 -5.12 -5.50
C ARG A 407 12.26 -4.65 -4.04
N TYR A 408 11.41 -3.65 -3.81
CA TYR A 408 11.00 -3.25 -2.47
C TYR A 408 9.88 -4.18 -1.96
N TYR A 409 9.85 -4.42 -0.65
CA TYR A 409 8.85 -5.25 0.03
C TYR A 409 8.32 -4.56 1.29
N GLY A 410 7.32 -5.18 1.91
CA GLY A 410 6.54 -4.60 3.01
C GLY A 410 5.24 -3.93 2.52
N ASN A 411 4.44 -3.45 3.47
CA ASN A 411 3.16 -2.79 3.22
C ASN A 411 3.06 -1.43 3.93
N GLY A 412 1.97 -0.70 3.71
CA GLY A 412 1.74 0.62 4.30
C GLY A 412 1.59 0.65 5.83
N GLU A 413 1.68 -0.48 6.53
CA GLU A 413 1.75 -0.53 7.99
C GLU A 413 3.18 -0.27 8.51
N CYS A 414 4.20 -0.31 7.65
CA CYS A 414 5.58 0.02 8.01
C CYS A 414 5.71 1.48 8.51
N PHE A 415 6.64 1.72 9.43
CA PHE A 415 6.96 3.08 9.91
C PHE A 415 8.37 3.19 10.46
N LEU A 416 8.93 4.40 10.46
CA LEU A 416 10.17 4.72 11.16
C LEU A 416 9.87 5.36 12.52
N TRP A 417 10.80 5.27 13.46
CA TRP A 417 10.68 5.94 14.75
C TRP A 417 12.05 6.31 15.32
N LYS A 418 12.06 7.30 16.24
CA LYS A 418 13.25 7.72 17.00
C LYS A 418 12.89 8.15 18.42
N CYS A 419 13.86 8.05 19.31
CA CYS A 419 13.85 8.71 20.62
C CYS A 419 14.73 9.96 20.54
N GLU A 420 14.15 11.12 20.80
CA GLU A 420 14.88 12.39 20.89
C GLU A 420 14.99 12.85 22.34
N TRP A 421 16.10 13.48 22.70
CA TRP A 421 16.23 14.13 23.99
C TRP A 421 15.64 15.53 23.94
N TYR A 422 14.85 15.90 24.94
CA TYR A 422 14.39 17.27 25.13
C TYR A 422 14.57 17.72 26.58
N HIS A 423 14.66 19.03 26.77
CA HIS A 423 14.73 19.64 28.10
C HIS A 423 13.32 20.06 28.52
N ALA A 424 12.79 19.39 29.55
CA ALA A 424 11.57 19.84 30.22
C ALA A 424 11.95 20.89 31.27
N GLU A 425 11.32 22.06 31.19
CA GLU A 425 11.36 23.06 32.26
C GLU A 425 10.14 22.89 33.16
N GLU A 426 10.32 22.16 34.26
CA GLU A 426 9.33 22.04 35.32
C GLU A 426 9.93 22.56 36.62
N SER A 427 9.30 23.55 37.25
CA SER A 427 9.68 24.04 38.59
C SER A 427 11.15 24.44 38.76
N GLY A 428 11.75 25.09 37.74
CA GLY A 428 13.11 25.65 37.81
C GLY A 428 14.26 24.63 37.79
N LYS A 429 13.97 23.33 37.63
CA LYS A 429 14.98 22.28 37.43
C LYS A 429 14.92 21.79 35.99
N ARG A 430 16.03 21.90 35.26
CA ARG A 430 16.17 21.33 33.91
C ARG A 430 16.28 19.82 34.01
N ARG A 431 15.25 19.08 33.57
CA ARG A 431 15.29 17.62 33.46
C ARG A 431 15.42 17.22 31.99
N ARG A 432 16.36 16.34 31.68
CA ARG A 432 16.52 15.77 30.33
C ARG A 432 15.57 14.58 30.21
N GLU A 433 14.58 14.68 29.34
CA GLU A 433 13.58 13.63 29.10
C GLU A 433 13.71 13.09 27.67
N ARG A 434 13.24 11.86 27.44
CA ARG A 434 13.21 11.23 26.12
C ARG A 434 11.80 11.32 25.57
N ARG A 435 11.68 11.78 24.32
CA ARG A 435 10.44 11.82 23.58
C ARG A 435 10.48 10.81 22.45
N PHE A 436 9.43 10.02 22.35
CA PHE A 436 9.22 9.11 21.24
C PHE A 436 8.53 9.83 20.08
N LYS A 437 9.06 9.70 18.87
CA LYS A 437 8.51 10.24 17.64
C LYS A 437 8.48 9.15 16.57
N ALA A 438 7.38 9.08 15.84
CA ALA A 438 7.19 8.11 14.77
C ALA A 438 6.79 8.79 13.48
N PHE A 439 7.09 8.10 12.39
CA PHE A 439 6.95 8.56 11.01
C PHE A 439 6.21 7.47 10.22
N PRO A 440 4.88 7.51 10.21
CA PRO A 440 4.04 6.58 9.46
C PRO A 440 4.28 6.67 7.96
N TYR A 441 3.88 5.63 7.23
CA TYR A 441 3.87 5.65 5.77
C TYR A 441 3.05 6.82 5.21
N THR A 442 3.61 7.56 4.24
CA THR A 442 2.97 8.75 3.66
C THR A 442 2.04 8.45 2.49
N GLY A 443 2.18 7.28 1.84
CA GLY A 443 1.47 6.99 0.59
C GLY A 443 2.10 7.60 -0.67
N LEU A 444 3.25 8.30 -0.57
CA LEU A 444 3.85 8.99 -1.72
C LEU A 444 4.62 8.06 -2.68
N ASN A 445 5.19 6.96 -2.18
CA ASN A 445 5.86 5.93 -2.97
C ASN A 445 5.97 4.62 -2.17
N ASP A 446 6.00 3.48 -2.84
CA ASP A 446 6.02 2.16 -2.18
C ASP A 446 7.45 1.62 -1.92
N ASN A 447 8.45 2.50 -1.84
CA ASN A 447 9.85 2.11 -1.59
C ASN A 447 10.10 1.86 -0.09
N LEU A 448 9.36 0.91 0.49
CA LEU A 448 9.24 0.72 1.93
C LEU A 448 10.47 0.06 2.55
N VAL A 449 10.80 -1.16 2.11
CA VAL A 449 12.00 -1.88 2.56
C VAL A 449 12.69 -2.47 1.36
N TYR A 450 13.99 -2.25 1.25
CA TYR A 450 14.84 -2.92 0.28
C TYR A 450 16.12 -3.39 0.94
N SER A 451 16.39 -4.68 0.84
CA SER A 451 17.56 -5.28 1.43
C SER A 451 18.15 -6.33 0.53
N ASN A 452 19.47 -6.48 0.57
CA ASN A 452 20.23 -7.45 -0.20
C ASN A 452 21.39 -7.98 0.67
N VAL A 453 22.38 -8.63 0.05
CA VAL A 453 23.53 -9.16 0.79
C VAL A 453 24.47 -8.07 1.34
N ASP A 454 24.37 -6.84 0.83
CA ASP A 454 25.24 -5.72 1.15
C ASP A 454 24.61 -4.69 2.11
N PHE A 455 23.28 -4.63 2.24
CA PHE A 455 22.61 -3.67 3.14
C PHE A 455 21.13 -4.00 3.44
N ILE A 456 20.57 -3.27 4.43
CA ILE A 456 19.14 -3.07 4.66
C ILE A 456 18.82 -1.58 4.55
N ALA A 457 17.85 -1.23 3.72
CA ALA A 457 17.31 0.12 3.56
C ALA A 457 15.80 0.13 3.86
N VAL A 458 15.35 1.12 4.61
CA VAL A 458 13.95 1.32 4.99
C VAL A 458 13.56 2.77 4.67
N GLY A 459 12.61 2.90 3.74
CA GLY A 459 12.09 4.15 3.21
C GLY A 459 13.07 4.79 2.25
N SER A 460 12.84 4.67 0.95
CA SER A 460 13.76 5.20 -0.06
C SER A 460 13.11 6.21 -0.99
N SER A 461 13.70 7.39 -1.11
CA SER A 461 13.26 8.42 -2.07
C SER A 461 14.46 9.13 -2.67
N HIS A 462 14.49 9.31 -3.99
CA HIS A 462 15.54 10.05 -4.70
C HIS A 462 16.98 9.59 -4.36
N GLY A 463 17.17 8.28 -4.12
CA GLY A 463 18.48 7.71 -3.75
C GLY A 463 18.90 7.91 -2.29
N GLN A 464 18.05 8.52 -1.46
CA GLN A 464 18.25 8.65 -0.02
C GLN A 464 17.35 7.66 0.73
N ASN A 465 17.79 7.27 1.94
CA ASN A 465 17.10 6.29 2.75
C ASN A 465 16.77 6.86 4.14
N GLY A 466 15.54 6.64 4.61
CA GLY A 466 15.09 6.97 5.95
C GLY A 466 15.95 6.28 7.01
N LEU A 467 16.23 5.00 6.81
CA LEU A 467 17.21 4.23 7.55
C LEU A 467 17.97 3.31 6.60
N TYR A 468 19.30 3.39 6.58
CA TYR A 468 20.17 2.49 5.84
C TYR A 468 21.23 1.92 6.77
N ILE A 469 21.44 0.61 6.71
CA ILE A 469 22.42 -0.14 7.49
C ILE A 469 23.21 -1.00 6.52
N ASP A 470 24.54 -0.89 6.54
CA ASP A 470 25.39 -1.67 5.66
C ASP A 470 25.61 -3.13 6.15
N LYS A 471 26.27 -3.95 5.32
CA LYS A 471 26.58 -5.35 5.62
C LYS A 471 27.43 -5.57 6.85
N SER A 472 28.17 -4.55 7.29
CA SER A 472 29.01 -4.66 8.48
C SER A 472 28.18 -4.57 9.75
N LEU A 473 26.90 -4.16 9.67
CA LEU A 473 26.04 -3.87 10.82
C LEU A 473 26.69 -2.94 11.86
N TYR A 474 27.69 -2.16 11.42
CA TYR A 474 28.46 -1.24 12.24
C TYR A 474 28.20 0.21 11.82
N SER A 475 27.93 0.46 10.55
CA SER A 475 27.67 1.81 10.04
C SER A 475 26.31 1.89 9.35
N GLY A 476 25.69 3.06 9.47
CA GLY A 476 24.46 3.38 8.78
C GLY A 476 24.33 4.86 8.45
N VAL A 477 23.32 5.18 7.64
CA VAL A 477 22.94 6.56 7.33
C VAL A 477 21.42 6.71 7.43
N SER A 478 20.98 7.90 7.83
CA SER A 478 19.58 8.29 7.86
C SER A 478 19.41 9.66 7.23
N TYR A 479 18.46 9.75 6.30
CA TYR A 479 18.09 10.97 5.61
C TYR A 479 16.57 11.14 5.62
N PRO A 480 16.08 12.37 5.43
CA PRO A 480 14.66 12.56 5.15
C PRO A 480 14.26 11.82 3.89
N CYS A 481 13.14 11.09 3.93
CA CYS A 481 12.58 10.47 2.74
C CYS A 481 11.08 10.74 2.59
N GLU A 482 10.61 10.79 1.35
CA GLU A 482 9.19 10.99 1.04
C GLU A 482 8.33 9.82 1.52
N THR A 483 8.88 8.59 1.55
CA THR A 483 8.17 7.37 1.92
C THR A 483 7.56 7.45 3.33
N PHE A 484 8.28 8.06 4.28
CA PHE A 484 7.83 8.19 5.67
C PHE A 484 7.70 9.64 6.14
N GLY A 485 8.11 10.62 5.33
CA GLY A 485 8.16 12.03 5.73
C GLY A 485 9.03 12.22 6.97
N ASN A 486 10.04 11.36 7.17
CA ASN A 486 10.87 11.38 8.37
C ASN A 486 11.89 12.50 8.32
N GLU A 487 12.34 12.91 9.49
CA GLU A 487 13.62 13.63 9.62
C GLU A 487 14.76 12.63 9.84
N ILE A 488 15.98 13.12 9.92
CA ILE A 488 17.13 12.28 10.30
C ILE A 488 16.90 11.65 11.67
N LEU A 489 17.03 10.33 11.72
CA LEU A 489 16.71 9.54 12.91
C LEU A 489 17.79 9.65 13.99
N CYS A 490 19.05 9.77 13.59
CA CYS A 490 20.19 9.95 14.49
C CYS A 490 20.43 11.43 14.84
N GLU A 491 21.21 11.66 15.90
CA GLU A 491 21.71 12.98 16.27
C GLU A 491 22.92 13.34 15.40
N HIS A 492 23.02 14.59 14.94
CA HIS A 492 24.16 15.01 14.14
C HIS A 492 25.40 15.20 15.01
N VAL A 493 26.49 14.52 14.64
CA VAL A 493 27.81 14.66 15.27
C VAL A 493 28.66 15.63 14.45
N PRO A 494 29.15 16.74 15.05
CA PRO A 494 30.04 17.67 14.36
C PRO A 494 31.31 16.96 13.87
N GLY A 495 31.64 17.14 12.58
CA GLY A 495 32.84 16.56 11.95
C GLY A 495 32.61 15.22 11.24
N GLU A 496 31.45 14.58 11.44
CA GLU A 496 31.04 13.42 10.64
C GLU A 496 30.12 13.81 9.47
N LYS A 497 29.94 12.88 8.53
CA LYS A 497 29.01 13.09 7.42
C LYS A 497 27.60 13.28 7.97
N TYR A 498 26.89 14.30 7.49
CA TYR A 498 25.53 14.57 7.95
C TYR A 498 24.62 13.33 7.75
N GLY A 499 23.94 12.90 8.81
CA GLY A 499 23.09 11.71 8.84
C GLY A 499 23.80 10.36 9.02
N SER A 500 25.13 10.31 9.16
CA SER A 500 25.82 9.05 9.50
C SER A 500 25.69 8.71 10.98
N PHE A 501 25.72 7.42 11.29
CA PHE A 501 25.76 6.91 12.66
C PHE A 501 26.52 5.58 12.73
N LYS A 502 27.13 5.30 13.88
CA LYS A 502 27.73 4.01 14.20
C LYS A 502 26.81 3.20 15.12
N ILE A 503 26.61 1.94 14.79
CA ILE A 503 25.75 1.00 15.50
C ILE A 503 26.56 0.32 16.60
N ILE A 504 26.14 0.50 17.85
CA ILE A 504 26.72 -0.23 19.00
C ILE A 504 25.89 -1.47 19.31
N ASN A 505 24.56 -1.35 19.28
CA ASN A 505 23.67 -2.47 19.46
C ASN A 505 22.55 -2.42 18.41
N LEU A 506 22.12 -3.59 17.96
CA LEU A 506 20.98 -3.76 17.05
C LEU A 506 20.21 -5.00 17.47
N GLU A 507 18.89 -4.88 17.52
CA GLU A 507 17.96 -5.96 17.84
C GLU A 507 16.83 -6.04 16.81
N VAL A 508 16.36 -7.26 16.55
CA VAL A 508 15.15 -7.52 15.76
C VAL A 508 14.18 -8.37 16.59
N TRP A 509 12.96 -7.87 16.73
CA TRP A 509 11.89 -8.47 17.52
C TRP A 509 10.73 -8.90 16.64
N ARG A 510 10.11 -10.05 16.93
CA ARG A 510 8.83 -10.45 16.35
C ARG A 510 7.69 -10.01 17.25
N VAL A 511 6.63 -9.49 16.63
CA VAL A 511 5.32 -9.29 17.24
C VAL A 511 4.31 -10.17 16.52
N GLY A 512 3.49 -10.92 17.27
CA GLY A 512 2.51 -11.85 16.69
C GLY A 512 2.97 -13.32 16.66
N GLU A 513 2.06 -14.17 16.21
CA GLU A 513 2.24 -15.62 16.16
C GLU A 513 2.52 -16.10 14.73
N LEU A 514 3.27 -17.20 14.63
CA LEU A 514 3.43 -17.97 13.39
C LEU A 514 2.43 -19.11 13.38
N ASP A 515 1.91 -19.48 12.22
CA ASP A 515 1.08 -20.69 12.09
C ASP A 515 1.87 -21.93 12.54
N ASP A 516 1.20 -22.78 13.31
CA ASP A 516 1.57 -24.17 13.47
C ASP A 516 1.05 -24.91 12.23
N ASP A 517 1.95 -25.38 11.35
CA ASP A 517 1.57 -26.23 10.21
C ASP A 517 1.01 -27.59 10.66
#